data_AF-A0A653J2F0-F1
#
_entry.id   AF-A0A653J2F0-F1
#
_cell.length_a   1.000
_cell.length_b   1.000
_cell.length_c   1.000
_cell.angle_alpha   90.00
_cell.angle_beta   90.00
_cell.angle_gamma   90.00
#
_symmetry.space_group_name_H-M   'P 1'
#
loop_
_entity.id
_entity.type
_entity.pdbx_description
1 polymer ?
#
loop_
_entity_poly.entity_id
_entity_poly.type
_entity_poly.pdbx_seq_one_letter_code
_entity_poly.pdbx_strand_id
1 'polypeptide(L)' 'MTDKTEQDLRHALGNARAETEALKSMLTKAADRLEDIVEANCSDEEQDKALATAQRLRKVIERTGGKSDGAADGATLPAA' A
#
# COMPACT_ATOMS: atom_id res chain seq x y z
N MET A 1 -24.30 -23.22 19.25
CA MET A 1 -24.70 -21.83 18.91
C MET A 1 -23.49 -20.94 18.61
N THR A 2 -22.27 -21.31 19.01
CA THR A 2 -21.01 -20.58 18.81
C THR A 2 -20.31 -20.86 17.47
N ASP A 3 -20.50 -22.05 16.88
CA ASP A 3 -19.85 -22.41 15.61
C ASP A 3 -20.30 -21.54 14.43
N LYS A 4 -21.60 -21.20 14.37
CA LYS A 4 -22.14 -20.31 13.33
C LYS A 4 -21.52 -18.92 13.39
N THR A 5 -21.38 -18.37 14.59
CA THR A 5 -20.78 -17.03 14.77
C THR A 5 -19.30 -17.00 14.42
N GLU A 6 -18.55 -18.07 14.71
CA GLU A 6 -17.13 -18.15 14.32
C GLU A 6 -16.99 -18.30 12.80
N GLN A 7 -17.84 -19.11 12.18
CA GLN A 7 -17.88 -19.26 10.73
C GLN A 7 -18.23 -17.94 10.03
N ASP A 8 -19.23 -17.21 10.53
CA ASP A 8 -19.62 -15.91 9.99
C ASP A 8 -18.51 -14.87 10.13
N LEU A 9 -17.80 -14.85 11.27
CA LEU A 9 -16.64 -13.98 11.48
C LEU A 9 -15.48 -14.32 10.53
N ARG A 10 -15.23 -15.61 10.26
CA ARG A 10 -14.23 -16.05 9.28
C ARG A 10 -14.60 -15.62 7.86
N HIS A 11 -15.87 -15.72 7.48
CA HIS A 11 -16.35 -15.22 6.18
C HIS A 11 -16.23 -13.70 6.07
N ALA A 12 -16.64 -12.95 7.09
CA ALA A 12 -16.50 -11.49 7.11
C ALA A 12 -15.03 -11.06 7.02
N LEU A 13 -14.13 -11.75 7.72
CA LEU A 13 -12.69 -11.52 7.64
C LEU A 13 -12.13 -11.85 6.25
N GLY A 14 -12.60 -12.93 5.62
CA GLY A 14 -12.25 -13.29 4.25
C GLY A 14 -12.69 -12.22 3.24
N ASN A 15 -13.93 -11.74 3.36
CA ASN A 15 -14.46 -10.68 2.51
C ASN A 15 -13.68 -9.37 2.68
N ALA A 16 -13.44 -8.94 3.92
CA ALA A 16 -12.68 -7.73 4.21
C ALA A 16 -11.24 -7.79 3.68
N ARG A 17 -10.60 -8.97 3.71
CA ARG A 17 -9.28 -9.18 3.09
C ARG A 17 -9.34 -9.07 1.57
N ALA A 18 -10.33 -9.69 0.94
CA ALA A 18 -10.51 -9.61 -0.51
C ALA A 18 -10.78 -8.17 -0.98
N GLU A 19 -11.61 -7.43 -0.25
CA GLU A 19 -11.87 -6.00 -0.50
C GLU A 19 -10.60 -5.16 -0.33
N THR A 20 -9.79 -5.45 0.69
CA THR A 20 -8.51 -4.76 0.91
C THR A 20 -7.54 -4.98 -0.26
N GLU A 21 -7.43 -6.22 -0.76
CA GLU A 21 -6.58 -6.53 -1.91
C GLU A 21 -7.11 -5.88 -3.21
N ALA A 22 -8.43 -5.85 -3.40
CA ALA A 22 -9.03 -5.15 -4.53
C ALA A 22 -8.73 -3.64 -4.49
N LEU A 23 -8.86 -3.01 -3.32
CA LEU A 23 -8.52 -1.60 -3.10
C LEU A 23 -7.03 -1.33 -3.36
N LYS A 24 -6.12 -2.21 -2.90
CA LYS A 24 -4.69 -2.10 -3.21
C LYS A 24 -4.45 -2.13 -4.72
N SER A 25 -5.05 -3.09 -5.44
CA SER A 25 -4.92 -3.17 -6.90
C SER A 25 -5.44 -1.91 -7.61
N MET A 26 -6.54 -1.32 -7.13
CA MET A 26 -7.05 -0.05 -7.66
C MET A 26 -6.08 1.11 -7.42
N LEU A 27 -5.48 1.20 -6.24
CA LEU A 27 -4.50 2.25 -5.92
C LEU A 27 -3.22 2.11 -6.75
N THR A 28 -2.74 0.89 -6.98
CA THR A 28 -1.61 0.64 -7.88
C THR A 28 -1.92 1.11 -9.29
N LYS A 29 -3.07 0.70 -9.86
CA LYS A 29 -3.49 1.14 -11.21
C LYS A 29 -3.67 2.65 -11.32
N ALA A 30 -4.11 3.31 -10.25
CA ALA A 30 -4.22 4.77 -10.21
C ALA A 30 -2.84 5.45 -10.20
N ALA A 31 -1.87 4.89 -9.46
CA ALA A 31 -0.49 5.38 -9.47
C ALA A 31 0.16 5.18 -10.85
N ASP A 32 -0.03 4.02 -11.48
CA ASP A 32 0.53 3.73 -12.81
C ASP A 32 -0.07 4.65 -13.88
N ARG A 33 -1.39 4.91 -13.83
CA ARG A 33 -2.03 5.89 -14.74
C ARG A 33 -1.54 7.31 -14.53
N LEU A 34 -1.21 7.70 -13.29
CA LEU A 34 -0.64 9.02 -13.04
C LEU A 34 0.75 9.11 -13.67
N GLU A 35 1.58 8.07 -13.55
CA GLU A 35 2.89 7.99 -14.23
C GLU A 35 2.73 8.04 -15.76
N ASP A 36 1.79 7.30 -16.34
CA ASP A 36 1.53 7.32 -17.79
C ASP A 36 1.09 8.71 -18.30
N ILE A 37 0.28 9.45 -17.52
CA ILE A 37 -0.18 10.80 -17.88
C ILE A 37 0.97 11.80 -17.82
N VAL A 38 1.87 11.66 -16.85
CA VAL A 38 3.06 12.50 -16.72
C VAL A 38 3.98 12.37 -17.94
N GLU A 39 4.15 11.16 -18.45
CA GLU A 39 4.94 10.89 -19.66
C GLU A 39 4.30 11.45 -20.94
N ALA A 40 3.01 11.81 -20.92
CA ALA A 40 2.24 12.20 -22.10
C ALA A 40 2.28 13.70 -22.50
N ASN A 41 3.27 14.50 -22.06
CA ASN A 41 3.40 15.97 -22.21
C ASN A 41 2.57 16.81 -21.20
N CYS A 42 2.73 16.57 -19.90
CA CYS A 42 2.29 17.53 -18.88
C CYS A 42 3.34 18.64 -18.67
N SER A 43 2.90 19.82 -18.18
CA SER A 43 3.82 20.86 -17.71
C SER A 43 4.63 20.38 -16.51
N ASP A 44 5.87 20.86 -16.32
CA ASP A 44 6.77 20.38 -15.26
C ASP A 44 6.13 20.41 -13.85
N GLU A 45 5.33 21.45 -13.56
CA GLU A 45 4.59 21.56 -12.29
C GLU A 45 3.49 20.50 -12.11
N GLU A 46 2.87 20.05 -13.20
CA GLU A 46 1.85 18.98 -13.17
C GLU A 46 2.52 17.61 -13.08
N GLN A 47 3.67 17.44 -13.71
CA GLN A 47 4.50 16.24 -13.59
C GLN A 47 4.94 16.01 -12.15
N ASP A 48 5.47 17.04 -11.48
CA ASP A 48 5.91 16.96 -10.09
C ASP A 48 4.77 16.62 -9.13
N LYS A 49 3.58 17.21 -9.32
CA LYS A 49 2.40 16.93 -8.47
C LYS A 49 1.89 15.49 -8.66
N ALA A 50 1.88 15.00 -9.88
CA ALA A 50 1.44 13.64 -10.19
C ALA A 50 2.44 12.60 -9.67
N LEU A 51 3.76 12.81 -9.86
CA LEU A 51 4.80 11.95 -9.29
C LEU A 51 4.77 11.94 -7.76
N ALA A 52 4.61 13.10 -7.13
CA ALA A 52 4.47 13.19 -5.66
C ALA A 52 3.23 12.44 -5.16
N THR A 53 2.14 12.45 -5.92
CA THR A 53 0.91 11.74 -5.57
C THR A 53 1.07 10.23 -5.76
N ALA A 54 1.68 9.78 -6.85
CA ALA A 54 2.00 8.38 -7.11
C ALA A 54 2.91 7.81 -6.01
N GLN A 55 3.96 8.54 -5.60
CA GLN A 55 4.82 8.14 -4.49
C GLN A 55 4.07 8.03 -3.16
N ARG A 56 3.17 8.98 -2.86
CA ARG A 56 2.34 8.92 -1.65
C ARG A 56 1.45 7.69 -1.64
N LEU A 57 0.82 7.36 -2.76
CA LEU A 57 -0.01 6.16 -2.91
C LEU A 57 0.81 4.89 -2.68
N ARG A 58 1.99 4.76 -3.31
CA ARG A 58 2.91 3.63 -3.10
C ARG A 58 3.33 3.49 -1.63
N LYS A 59 3.68 4.59 -0.97
CA LYS A 59 4.05 4.59 0.46
C LYS A 59 2.88 4.24 1.40
N VAL A 60 1.64 4.51 0.99
CA VAL A 60 0.45 4.08 1.73
C VAL A 60 0.26 2.57 1.55
N ILE A 61 0.33 2.07 0.31
CA ILE A 61 0.24 0.63 -0.02
C ILE A 61 1.31 -0.18 0.73
N GLU A 62 2.55 0.33 0.78
CA GLU A 62 3.67 -0.33 1.49
C GLU A 62 3.40 -0.41 3.00
N ARG A 63 2.85 0.67 3.61
CA ARG A 63 2.49 0.69 5.04
C ARG A 63 1.30 -0.19 5.38
N THR A 64 0.29 -0.28 4.51
CA THR A 64 -0.85 -1.20 4.69
C THR A 64 -0.54 -2.64 4.26
N GLY A 65 0.58 -2.87 3.58
CA GLY A 65 1.05 -4.20 3.15
C GLY A 65 1.76 -5.01 4.23
N GLY A 66 2.16 -4.40 5.35
CA GLY A 66 2.86 -5.09 6.43
C GLY A 66 4.28 -5.49 6.04
N LYS A 67 5.22 -4.55 6.19
CA LYS A 67 6.58 -4.97 6.58
C LYS A 67 6.44 -5.58 7.97
N SER A 68 6.59 -6.90 8.04
CA SER A 68 6.99 -7.56 9.28
C SER A 68 8.27 -6.86 9.73
N ASP A 69 8.18 -6.14 10.84
CA ASP A 69 9.32 -5.61 11.56
C ASP A 69 10.18 -6.81 12.00
N GLY A 70 11.14 -7.15 11.13
CA GLY A 70 12.12 -8.19 11.32
C GLY A 70 13.50 -7.60 11.03
N ALA A 71 14.20 -7.28 12.11
CA ALA A 71 15.65 -7.04 12.19
C ALA A 71 16.18 -5.77 11.50
N ALA A 72 16.15 -4.65 12.23
CA ALA A 72 17.21 -3.66 12.19
C ALA A 72 17.42 -3.00 13.56
N ASP A 73 17.50 -3.80 14.64
CA ASP A 73 18.17 -3.37 15.87
C ASP A 73 19.50 -4.13 15.97
N GLY A 74 20.44 -3.66 15.16
CA GLY A 74 21.85 -4.02 15.20
C GLY A 74 22.64 -2.73 15.34
N ALA A 75 22.33 -1.95 16.38
CA ALA A 75 23.14 -0.82 16.80
C ALA A 75 24.55 -1.34 17.12
N THR A 76 25.43 -1.19 16.13
CA THR A 76 26.86 -1.42 16.29
C THR A 76 27.35 -0.37 17.28
N LEU A 77 27.61 -0.79 18.51
CA LEU A 77 28.38 -0.01 19.47
C LEU A 77 29.75 0.30 18.84
N PRO A 78 30.15 1.57 18.64
CA PRO A 78 31.53 1.86 18.32
C PRO A 78 32.38 1.56 19.55
N ALA A 79 33.35 0.65 19.37
CA ALA A 79 34.43 0.42 20.32
C ALA A 79 35.26 1.70 20.46
N ALA A 80 35.38 2.19 21.69
CA ALA A 80 36.42 3.13 22.13
C ALA A 80 36.67 2.89 23.62
#